data_AF-A0A4P7CWI5-F1
#
_entry.id   AF-A0A4P7CWI5-F1
#
_cell.length_a   1.000
_cell.length_b   1.000
_cell.length_c   1.000
_cell.angle_alpha   90.00
_cell.angle_beta   90.00
_cell.angle_gamma   90.00
#
_symmetry.space_group_name_H-M   'P 1'
#
loop_
_entity.id
_entity.type
_entity.pdbx_description
1 polymer ?
#
loop_
_entity_poly.entity_id
_entity_poly.type
_entity_poly.pdbx_seq_one_letter_code
_entity_poly.pdbx_strand_id
1 'polypeptide(L)'
;MFFGNLRQDWSEFVLADLGVYRYEPVPLDSASRAFQQRADIDAYLTLRDCRESFDLAPDAASAVTALDTALDTLDTLAPRTRHNDWLRSRHDRVRHAAGQAAERLGEPALAWRAYADCGHPESRYRCVRVLEQLDRRDEALALAQAIAGAPANEEEAQRATRTLARLQRRRATAQTPTTPGAPTFASAELTLPDACAGLRVEEAARRTLERAEAPVFYVENTLINSLFGLLCWPALFAPLPGAFFHPFQRGPADLHATDFVSRRAGLFAACLAEFETGTYRATIERRFTQKYGIQSPYVAWPALDATLLALALDCFPAAHLKLWFERLLREPGANRSGLPDLVRFWPRERRYELIEVKGPGDRLQDNQRRWLAYCAAHGVPVTVLQVRWAAPEGTSAAPTP
;
A
#
# COMPACT_ATOMS: atom_id res chain seq x y z
N MET A 1 -4.88 11.77 24.19
CA MET A 1 -3.75 12.74 24.18
C MET A 1 -2.42 12.04 23.97
N PHE A 2 -2.00 11.15 24.88
CA PHE A 2 -0.67 10.52 24.86
C PHE A 2 -0.30 9.82 23.52
N PHE A 3 -1.13 8.89 23.04
CA PHE A 3 -0.84 8.13 21.81
C PHE A 3 -1.08 8.87 20.49
N GLY A 4 -1.60 10.11 20.52
CA GLY A 4 -2.11 10.78 19.30
C GLY A 4 -3.10 9.92 18.49
N ASN A 5 -3.68 8.87 19.10
CA ASN A 5 -4.69 8.02 18.53
C ASN A 5 -5.47 7.30 19.65
N LEU A 6 -6.56 6.63 19.30
CA LEU A 6 -7.45 5.94 20.25
C LEU A 6 -7.42 4.42 20.12
N ARG A 7 -6.59 3.90 19.22
CA ARG A 7 -6.46 2.45 18.98
C ARG A 7 -5.46 1.82 19.94
N GLN A 8 -4.51 2.62 20.41
CA GLN A 8 -3.55 2.24 21.43
C GLN A 8 -4.12 2.54 22.81
N ASP A 9 -3.95 1.59 23.71
CA ASP A 9 -4.33 1.70 25.11
C ASP A 9 -3.10 1.53 26.02
N TRP A 10 -3.33 1.53 27.33
CA TRP A 10 -2.25 1.42 28.31
C TRP A 10 -1.56 0.05 28.33
N SER A 11 -2.10 -0.97 27.64
CA SER A 11 -1.43 -2.26 27.50
C SER A 11 -0.13 -2.15 26.70
N GLU A 12 0.05 -1.13 25.86
CA GLU A 12 1.30 -0.86 25.14
C GLU A 12 2.50 -0.70 26.08
N PHE A 13 2.31 -0.10 27.26
CA PHE A 13 3.36 0.00 28.28
C PHE A 13 3.73 -1.37 28.82
N VAL A 14 2.73 -2.17 29.19
CA VAL A 14 2.93 -3.53 29.72
C VAL A 14 3.59 -4.43 28.67
N LEU A 15 3.13 -4.38 27.41
CA LEU A 15 3.68 -5.17 26.32
C LEU A 15 5.12 -4.74 25.96
N ALA A 16 5.43 -3.46 26.10
CA ALA A 16 6.80 -2.96 25.92
C ALA A 16 7.71 -3.38 27.08
N ASP A 17 7.26 -3.25 28.33
CA ASP A 17 8.03 -3.61 29.53
C ASP A 17 8.29 -5.13 29.59
N LEU A 18 7.32 -5.94 29.15
CA LEU A 18 7.47 -7.40 29.01
C LEU A 18 8.34 -7.80 27.80
N GLY A 19 8.79 -6.84 26.99
CA GLY A 19 9.61 -7.08 25.80
C GLY A 19 8.87 -7.73 24.62
N VAL A 20 7.54 -7.86 24.71
CA VAL A 20 6.70 -8.40 23.61
C VAL A 20 6.75 -7.47 22.41
N TYR A 21 6.69 -6.15 22.65
CA TYR A 21 6.91 -5.14 21.62
C TYR A 21 8.14 -4.30 21.94
N ARG A 22 9.03 -4.17 20.96
CA ARG A 22 10.20 -3.29 21.05
C ARG A 22 10.04 -2.17 20.04
N TYR A 23 10.18 -0.93 20.47
CA TYR A 23 10.08 0.26 19.61
C TYR A 23 11.46 0.90 19.44
N GLU A 24 11.66 1.62 18.32
CA GLU A 24 12.91 2.36 18.10
C GLU A 24 12.96 3.57 19.05
N PRO A 25 14.04 3.76 19.81
CA PRO A 25 14.19 4.93 20.67
C PRO A 25 14.49 6.16 19.82
N VAL A 26 13.44 6.88 19.42
CA VAL A 26 13.55 8.17 18.73
C VAL A 26 13.61 9.30 19.77
N PRO A 27 14.58 10.23 19.70
CA PRO A 27 14.60 11.40 20.58
C PRO A 27 13.33 12.24 20.43
N LEU A 28 12.67 12.53 21.55
CA LEU A 28 11.47 13.36 21.61
C LEU A 28 11.79 14.67 22.31
N ASP A 29 11.35 15.79 21.73
CA ASP A 29 11.52 17.13 22.30
C ASP A 29 10.19 17.89 22.39
N SER A 30 10.24 19.18 22.71
CA SER A 30 9.03 20.00 22.81
C SER A 30 8.31 20.20 21.46
N ALA A 31 9.03 20.14 20.33
CA ALA A 31 8.49 20.26 18.98
C ALA A 31 7.89 18.93 18.46
N SER A 32 8.17 17.82 19.14
CA SER A 32 7.62 16.50 18.82
C SER A 32 6.10 16.41 18.98
N ARG A 33 5.44 17.26 19.79
CA ARG A 33 4.03 17.11 20.23
C ARG A 33 3.02 17.02 19.07
N ALA A 34 2.08 16.07 19.16
CA ALA A 34 0.97 15.92 18.21
C ALA A 34 -0.06 17.07 18.28
N PHE A 35 -0.29 17.60 19.49
CA PHE A 35 -1.22 18.69 19.78
C PHE A 35 -0.43 19.90 20.27
N GLN A 36 -0.65 21.06 19.65
CA GLN A 36 0.06 22.29 20.02
C GLN A 36 -0.76 23.11 21.01
N GLN A 37 -2.08 23.00 20.97
CA GLN A 37 -3.01 23.74 21.81
C GLN A 37 -4.23 22.89 22.19
N ARG A 38 -4.98 23.33 23.21
CA ARG A 38 -6.21 22.63 23.65
C ARG A 38 -7.23 22.47 22.52
N ALA A 39 -7.38 23.49 21.68
CA ALA A 39 -8.32 23.46 20.56
C ALA A 39 -8.03 22.31 19.56
N ASP A 40 -6.78 21.87 19.45
CA ASP A 40 -6.39 20.73 18.61
C ASP A 40 -6.93 19.41 19.18
N ILE A 41 -6.98 19.29 20.50
CA ILE A 41 -7.53 18.12 21.20
C ILE A 41 -9.05 18.08 21.01
N ASP A 42 -9.72 19.22 21.20
CA ASP A 42 -11.16 19.33 21.01
C ASP A 42 -11.54 18.97 19.56
N ALA A 43 -10.80 19.48 18.57
CA ALA A 43 -10.98 19.12 17.18
C ALA A 43 -10.80 17.62 16.92
N TYR A 44 -9.78 17.00 17.52
CA TYR A 44 -9.54 15.57 17.38
C TYR A 44 -10.68 14.72 17.95
N LEU A 45 -11.23 15.09 19.11
CA LEU A 45 -12.38 14.41 19.71
C LEU A 45 -13.63 14.59 18.83
N THR A 46 -13.89 15.80 18.32
CA THR A 46 -15.00 16.04 17.39
C THR A 46 -14.89 15.19 16.12
N LEU A 47 -13.68 15.03 15.55
CA LEU A 47 -13.45 14.15 14.39
C LEU A 47 -13.78 12.68 14.70
N ARG A 48 -13.43 12.20 15.90
CA ARG A 48 -13.82 10.86 16.35
C ARG A 48 -15.34 10.75 16.46
N ASP A 49 -15.98 11.69 17.15
CA ASP A 49 -17.42 11.64 17.42
C ASP A 49 -18.21 11.65 16.10
N CYS A 50 -17.78 12.46 15.13
CA CYS A 50 -18.33 12.43 13.78
C CYS A 50 -18.16 11.07 13.10
N ARG A 51 -17.02 10.40 13.29
CA ARG A 51 -16.76 9.09 12.69
C ARG A 51 -17.62 8.00 13.33
N GLU A 52 -17.71 8.00 14.65
CA GLU A 52 -18.50 7.02 15.40
C GLU A 52 -20.00 7.20 15.14
N SER A 53 -20.48 8.44 14.98
CA SER A 53 -21.91 8.71 14.81
C SER A 53 -22.53 8.01 13.60
N PHE A 54 -21.84 7.99 12.45
CA PHE A 54 -22.35 7.30 11.25
C PHE A 54 -21.92 5.84 11.15
N ASP A 55 -20.81 5.43 11.79
CA ASP A 55 -20.39 4.02 11.79
C ASP A 55 -21.28 3.17 12.72
N LEU A 56 -21.79 3.76 13.81
CA LEU A 56 -22.59 3.08 14.84
C LEU A 56 -24.10 3.35 14.72
N ALA A 57 -24.54 3.99 13.64
CA ALA A 57 -25.96 4.25 13.42
C ALA A 57 -26.75 2.93 13.33
N PRO A 58 -27.89 2.82 14.02
CA PRO A 58 -28.61 1.55 14.18
C PRO A 58 -29.28 1.06 12.88
N ASP A 59 -29.59 1.98 11.98
CA ASP A 59 -30.28 1.72 10.72
C ASP A 59 -29.87 2.74 9.65
N ALA A 60 -30.27 2.47 8.40
CA ALA A 60 -29.90 3.29 7.26
C ALA A 60 -30.41 4.74 7.34
N ALA A 61 -31.63 4.97 7.82
CA ALA A 61 -32.21 6.32 7.91
C ALA A 61 -31.50 7.17 8.98
N SER A 62 -31.23 6.55 10.12
CA SER A 62 -30.40 7.11 11.18
C SER A 62 -28.98 7.42 10.68
N ALA A 63 -28.40 6.53 9.86
CA ALA A 63 -27.07 6.73 9.29
C ALA A 63 -27.00 7.93 8.33
N VAL A 64 -28.02 8.11 7.47
CA VAL A 64 -28.11 9.28 6.58
C VAL A 64 -28.19 10.58 7.38
N THR A 65 -28.99 10.62 8.45
CA THR A 65 -29.12 11.80 9.32
C THR A 65 -27.82 12.10 10.08
N ALA A 66 -27.16 11.04 10.58
CA ALA A 66 -25.87 11.15 11.26
C ALA A 66 -24.76 11.61 10.32
N LEU A 67 -24.78 11.18 9.05
CA LEU A 67 -23.84 11.62 8.03
C LEU A 67 -23.98 13.11 7.72
N ASP A 68 -25.21 13.59 7.52
CA ASP A 68 -25.44 15.01 7.21
C ASP A 68 -24.99 15.91 8.39
N THR A 69 -25.36 15.53 9.61
CA THR A 69 -24.92 16.23 10.84
C THR A 69 -23.39 16.18 11.02
N ALA A 70 -22.77 15.04 10.72
CA ALA A 70 -21.31 14.92 10.77
C ALA A 70 -20.65 15.81 9.73
N LEU A 71 -21.21 15.92 8.51
CA LEU A 71 -20.69 16.79 7.46
C LEU A 71 -20.79 18.28 7.84
N ASP A 72 -21.89 18.73 8.45
CA ASP A 72 -22.02 20.10 9.00
C ASP A 72 -20.92 20.40 10.03
N THR A 73 -20.68 19.42 10.92
CA THR A 73 -19.66 19.53 11.96
C THR A 73 -18.26 19.57 11.34
N LEU A 74 -17.99 18.73 10.34
CA LEU A 74 -16.71 18.70 9.62
C LEU A 74 -16.47 20.00 8.84
N ASP A 75 -17.49 20.59 8.22
CA ASP A 75 -17.39 21.87 7.52
C ASP A 75 -17.02 23.00 8.50
N THR A 76 -17.69 23.04 9.66
CA THR A 76 -17.41 24.00 10.74
C THR A 76 -15.99 23.83 11.31
N LEU A 77 -15.50 22.59 11.39
CA LEU A 77 -14.18 22.28 11.95
C LEU A 77 -13.03 22.57 10.98
N ALA A 78 -13.31 22.65 9.67
CA ALA A 78 -12.28 22.73 8.63
C ALA A 78 -11.25 23.87 8.81
N PRO A 79 -11.62 25.11 9.21
CA PRO A 79 -10.64 26.17 9.43
C PRO A 79 -9.65 25.86 10.56
N ARG A 80 -10.09 25.12 11.60
CA ARG A 80 -9.25 24.80 12.77
C ARG A 80 -8.21 23.74 12.47
N THR A 81 -8.51 22.80 11.56
CA THR A 81 -7.58 21.71 11.23
C THR A 81 -6.50 22.13 10.23
N ARG A 82 -6.69 23.23 9.49
CA ARG A 82 -5.74 23.71 8.46
C ARG A 82 -4.36 24.11 8.99
N HIS A 83 -4.25 24.45 10.27
CA HIS A 83 -2.99 24.89 10.88
C HIS A 83 -2.14 23.73 11.42
N ASN A 84 -2.65 22.49 11.35
CA ASN A 84 -1.98 21.29 11.81
C ASN A 84 -2.18 20.18 10.78
N ASP A 85 -1.16 19.90 9.97
CA ASP A 85 -1.24 18.95 8.85
C ASP A 85 -1.70 17.56 9.28
N TRP A 86 -1.30 17.13 10.47
CA TRP A 86 -1.71 15.84 11.02
C TRP A 86 -3.22 15.81 11.34
N LEU A 87 -3.77 16.88 11.93
CA LEU A 87 -5.22 17.02 12.13
C LEU A 87 -5.97 17.20 10.81
N ARG A 88 -5.41 17.95 9.85
CA ARG A 88 -6.00 18.08 8.52
C ARG A 88 -6.12 16.73 7.82
N SER A 89 -5.07 15.92 7.85
CA SER A 89 -5.08 14.55 7.32
C SER A 89 -6.13 13.66 8.02
N ARG A 90 -6.35 13.84 9.33
CA ARG A 90 -7.43 13.15 10.06
C ARG A 90 -8.81 13.60 9.58
N HIS A 91 -9.02 14.91 9.45
CA HIS A 91 -10.26 15.49 8.95
C HIS A 91 -10.61 14.97 7.55
N ASP A 92 -9.65 14.98 6.63
CA ASP A 92 -9.85 14.47 5.27
C ASP A 92 -10.16 12.97 5.27
N ARG A 93 -9.57 12.17 6.16
CA ARG A 93 -9.92 10.74 6.31
C ARG A 93 -11.35 10.52 6.81
N VAL A 94 -11.84 11.33 7.75
CA VAL A 94 -13.23 11.24 8.21
C VAL A 94 -14.19 11.65 7.10
N ARG A 95 -13.90 12.74 6.36
CA ARG A 95 -14.68 13.11 5.17
C ARG A 95 -14.71 12.00 4.12
N HIS A 96 -13.54 11.42 3.80
CA HIS A 96 -13.47 10.32 2.84
C HIS A 96 -14.34 9.15 3.28
N ALA A 97 -14.29 8.77 4.55
CA ALA A 97 -15.12 7.70 5.09
C ALA A 97 -16.62 8.02 5.08
N ALA A 98 -17.00 9.26 5.40
CA ALA A 98 -18.39 9.72 5.29
C ALA A 98 -18.88 9.58 3.85
N GLY A 99 -18.06 9.95 2.85
CA GLY A 99 -18.39 9.74 1.45
C GLY A 99 -18.55 8.26 1.08
N GLN A 100 -17.69 7.37 1.62
CA GLN A 100 -17.82 5.93 1.38
C GLN A 100 -19.10 5.36 2.00
N ALA A 101 -19.47 5.83 3.19
CA ALA A 101 -20.71 5.44 3.85
C ALA A 101 -21.94 5.93 3.06
N ALA A 102 -21.94 7.18 2.60
CA ALA A 102 -23.00 7.73 1.76
C ALA A 102 -23.16 6.95 0.45
N GLU A 103 -22.06 6.56 -0.22
CA GLU A 103 -22.13 5.72 -1.43
C GLU A 103 -22.72 4.32 -1.16
N ARG A 104 -22.46 3.72 0.01
CA ARG A 104 -23.07 2.43 0.41
C ARG A 104 -24.57 2.55 0.68
N LEU A 105 -24.99 3.70 1.21
CA LEU A 105 -26.40 4.01 1.48
C LEU A 105 -27.17 4.46 0.23
N GLY A 106 -26.48 4.69 -0.89
CA GLY A 106 -27.12 5.18 -2.12
C GLY A 106 -27.44 6.68 -2.09
N GLU A 107 -26.68 7.46 -1.31
CA GLU A 107 -26.88 8.91 -1.14
C GLU A 107 -25.79 9.72 -1.88
N PRO A 108 -25.92 9.91 -3.21
CA PRO A 108 -24.86 10.53 -4.01
C PRO A 108 -24.67 12.03 -3.69
N ALA A 109 -25.70 12.73 -3.22
CA ALA A 109 -25.58 14.15 -2.83
C ALA A 109 -24.69 14.32 -1.59
N LEU A 110 -24.88 13.47 -0.57
CA LEU A 110 -24.03 13.45 0.62
C LEU A 110 -22.61 12.99 0.28
N ALA A 111 -22.47 11.99 -0.60
CA ALA A 111 -21.15 11.54 -1.07
C ALA A 111 -20.38 12.67 -1.78
N TRP A 112 -21.06 13.44 -2.63
CA TRP A 112 -20.47 14.60 -3.30
C TRP A 112 -19.99 15.65 -2.29
N ARG A 113 -20.87 16.04 -1.35
CA ARG A 113 -20.54 16.98 -0.27
C ARG A 113 -19.33 16.52 0.54
N ALA A 114 -19.25 15.24 0.86
CA ALA A 114 -18.14 14.67 1.60
C ALA A 114 -16.81 14.76 0.83
N TYR A 115 -16.81 14.41 -0.46
CA TYR A 115 -15.58 14.32 -1.25
C TYR A 115 -15.09 15.65 -1.85
N ALA A 116 -15.97 16.61 -2.13
CA ALA A 116 -15.63 17.83 -2.89
C ALA A 116 -14.42 18.61 -2.33
N ASP A 117 -14.36 18.79 -1.00
CA ASP A 117 -13.29 19.51 -0.31
C ASP A 117 -12.32 18.59 0.45
N CYS A 118 -12.33 17.29 0.13
CA CYS A 118 -11.53 16.28 0.82
C CYS A 118 -10.15 16.13 0.17
N GLY A 119 -9.10 16.36 0.95
CA GLY A 119 -7.70 16.17 0.54
C GLY A 119 -7.23 14.72 0.48
N HIS A 120 -8.11 13.73 0.70
CA HIS A 120 -7.72 12.32 0.65
C HIS A 120 -7.42 11.88 -0.80
N PRO A 121 -6.32 11.14 -1.07
CA PRO A 121 -5.87 10.83 -2.43
C PRO A 121 -6.90 10.14 -3.33
N GLU A 122 -7.80 9.35 -2.75
CA GLU A 122 -8.86 8.66 -3.51
C GLU A 122 -10.12 9.50 -3.78
N SER A 123 -10.32 10.60 -3.04
CA SER A 123 -11.60 11.34 -3.07
C SER A 123 -11.86 11.98 -4.43
N ARG A 124 -10.83 12.56 -5.06
CA ARG A 124 -10.96 13.25 -6.34
C ARG A 124 -11.46 12.33 -7.46
N TYR A 125 -10.96 11.10 -7.53
CA TYR A 125 -11.48 10.12 -8.49
C TYR A 125 -12.88 9.60 -8.12
N ARG A 126 -13.19 9.44 -6.83
CA ARG A 126 -14.55 9.09 -6.40
C ARG A 126 -15.59 10.15 -6.77
N CYS A 127 -15.23 11.44 -6.72
CA CYS A 127 -16.07 12.53 -7.22
C CYS A 127 -16.54 12.29 -8.66
N VAL A 128 -15.70 11.75 -9.55
CA VAL A 128 -16.11 11.42 -10.93
C VAL A 128 -17.26 10.42 -10.94
N ARG A 129 -17.17 9.35 -10.14
CA ARG A 129 -18.23 8.34 -10.03
C ARG A 129 -19.51 8.92 -9.44
N VAL A 130 -19.39 9.74 -8.40
CA VAL A 130 -20.55 10.36 -7.76
C VAL A 130 -21.25 11.34 -8.71
N LEU A 131 -20.51 12.11 -9.51
CA LEU A 131 -21.09 12.99 -10.53
C LEU A 131 -21.88 12.19 -11.58
N GLU A 132 -21.44 11.00 -11.97
CA GLU A 132 -22.23 10.12 -12.84
C GLU A 132 -23.53 9.64 -12.18
N GLN A 133 -23.52 9.36 -10.88
CA GLN A 133 -24.72 8.97 -10.13
C GLN A 133 -25.71 10.13 -9.98
N LEU A 134 -25.22 11.37 -9.96
CA LEU A 134 -26.01 12.61 -9.93
C LEU A 134 -26.46 13.07 -11.33
N ASP A 135 -26.20 12.29 -12.39
CA ASP A 135 -26.42 12.63 -13.80
C ASP A 135 -25.72 13.93 -14.27
N ARG A 136 -24.69 14.37 -13.53
CA ARG A 136 -23.85 15.54 -13.83
C ARG A 136 -22.71 15.16 -14.78
N ARG A 137 -23.05 14.63 -15.95
CA ARG A 137 -22.09 14.01 -16.89
C ARG A 137 -21.00 14.95 -17.40
N ASP A 138 -21.35 16.17 -17.75
CA ASP A 138 -20.38 17.12 -18.31
C ASP A 138 -19.32 17.50 -17.26
N GLU A 139 -19.72 17.62 -16.00
CA GLU A 139 -18.81 17.84 -14.88
C GLU A 139 -17.96 16.60 -14.60
N ALA A 140 -18.53 15.39 -14.67
CA ALA A 140 -17.77 14.15 -14.53
C ALA A 140 -16.69 14.02 -15.61
N LEU A 141 -17.01 14.38 -16.85
CA LEU A 141 -16.05 14.38 -17.97
C LEU A 141 -14.96 15.42 -17.76
N ALA A 142 -15.32 16.66 -17.42
CA ALA A 142 -14.36 17.74 -17.16
C ALA A 142 -13.41 17.37 -16.01
N LEU A 143 -13.94 16.80 -14.93
CA LEU A 143 -13.12 16.33 -13.81
C LEU A 143 -12.21 15.16 -14.23
N ALA A 144 -12.72 14.17 -14.97
CA ALA A 144 -11.91 13.06 -15.46
C ALA A 144 -10.78 13.53 -16.39
N GLN A 145 -11.02 14.54 -17.24
CA GLN A 145 -10.01 15.17 -18.09
C GLN A 145 -8.96 15.91 -17.26
N ALA A 146 -9.38 16.70 -16.28
CA ALA A 146 -8.48 17.40 -15.38
C ALA A 146 -7.58 16.41 -14.60
N ILE A 147 -8.16 15.31 -14.12
CA ILE A 147 -7.40 14.24 -13.45
C ILE A 147 -6.40 13.59 -14.41
N ALA A 148 -6.81 13.27 -15.64
CA ALA A 148 -5.93 12.65 -16.62
C ALA A 148 -4.77 13.58 -17.05
N GLY A 149 -4.99 14.89 -17.08
CA GLY A 149 -3.97 15.89 -17.40
C GLY A 149 -2.98 16.16 -16.25
N ALA A 150 -3.42 16.00 -15.00
CA ALA A 150 -2.59 16.20 -13.81
C ALA A 150 -2.98 15.22 -12.70
N PRO A 151 -2.61 13.93 -12.82
CA PRO A 151 -2.91 12.93 -11.81
C PRO A 151 -2.09 13.16 -10.54
N ALA A 152 -2.68 12.93 -9.38
CA ALA A 152 -2.01 13.05 -8.08
C ALA A 152 -1.09 11.86 -7.79
N ASN A 153 -1.36 10.69 -8.38
CA ASN A 153 -0.59 9.47 -8.22
C ASN A 153 -0.80 8.51 -9.42
N GLU A 154 0.03 7.45 -9.51
CA GLU A 154 -0.04 6.46 -10.58
C GLU A 154 -1.39 5.74 -10.63
N GLU A 155 -2.01 5.49 -9.48
CA GLU A 155 -3.30 4.82 -9.40
C GLU A 155 -4.43 5.66 -9.97
N GLU A 156 -4.45 6.95 -9.61
CA GLU A 156 -5.41 7.91 -10.11
C GLU A 156 -5.26 8.08 -11.64
N ALA A 157 -4.03 8.14 -12.14
CA ALA A 157 -3.75 8.19 -13.58
C ALA A 157 -4.35 6.98 -14.33
N GLN A 158 -4.13 5.78 -13.81
CA GLN A 158 -4.63 4.53 -14.42
C GLN A 158 -6.16 4.49 -14.43
N ARG A 159 -6.79 4.86 -13.31
CA ARG A 159 -8.25 4.91 -13.18
C ARG A 159 -8.89 5.98 -14.07
N ALA A 160 -8.30 7.18 -14.09
CA ALA A 160 -8.77 8.30 -14.91
C ALA A 160 -8.71 7.97 -16.40
N THR A 161 -7.62 7.34 -16.87
CA THR A 161 -7.49 6.90 -18.27
C THR A 161 -8.63 5.96 -18.69
N ARG A 162 -8.94 4.94 -17.86
CA ARG A 162 -10.03 4.00 -18.14
C ARG A 162 -11.40 4.68 -18.15
N THR A 163 -11.64 5.56 -17.19
CA THR A 163 -12.92 6.27 -17.06
C THR A 163 -13.12 7.30 -18.16
N LEU A 164 -12.09 8.06 -18.52
CA LEU A 164 -12.14 9.01 -19.63
C LEU A 164 -12.48 8.30 -20.95
N ALA A 165 -11.80 7.19 -21.24
CA ALA A 165 -12.09 6.39 -22.44
C ALA A 165 -13.54 5.84 -22.43
N ARG A 166 -14.09 5.50 -21.27
CA ARG A 166 -15.49 5.05 -21.13
C ARG A 166 -16.49 6.19 -21.31
N LEU A 167 -16.24 7.36 -20.72
CA LEU A 167 -17.10 8.53 -20.80
C LEU A 167 -17.14 9.10 -22.22
N GLN A 168 -15.99 9.14 -22.92
CA GLN A 168 -15.90 9.60 -24.31
C GLN A 168 -16.60 8.65 -25.29
N ARG A 169 -16.47 7.32 -25.10
CA ARG A 169 -17.16 6.31 -25.92
C ARG A 169 -18.68 6.39 -25.83
N ARG A 170 -19.24 6.88 -24.72
CA ARG A 170 -20.69 7.12 -24.60
C ARG A 170 -21.18 8.35 -25.39
N ARG A 171 -20.28 9.27 -25.76
CA ARG A 171 -20.58 10.43 -26.63
C ARG A 171 -20.38 10.14 -28.12
N ALA A 172 -19.49 9.21 -28.48
CA ALA A 172 -19.22 8.83 -29.86
C ALA A 172 -20.00 7.55 -30.23
N THR A 173 -20.99 7.67 -31.11
CA THR A 173 -21.63 6.50 -31.74
C THR A 173 -20.57 5.75 -32.55
N ALA A 174 -20.26 4.53 -32.14
CA ALA A 174 -19.36 3.56 -32.79
C ALA A 174 -17.86 3.95 -32.89
N GLN A 175 -17.04 3.37 -32.00
CA GLN A 175 -15.66 3.00 -32.34
C GLN A 175 -15.31 1.63 -31.74
N THR A 176 -14.56 0.87 -32.54
CA THR A 176 -14.13 -0.52 -32.34
C THR A 176 -13.40 -0.69 -31.01
N PRO A 177 -13.62 -1.79 -30.26
CA PRO A 177 -12.87 -2.06 -29.04
C PRO A 177 -11.37 -2.15 -29.37
N THR A 178 -10.58 -1.24 -28.80
CA THR A 178 -9.12 -1.36 -28.79
C THR A 178 -8.75 -2.59 -27.98
N THR A 179 -8.23 -3.61 -28.64
CA THR A 179 -7.63 -4.78 -27.98
C THR A 179 -6.55 -4.29 -27.01
N PRO A 180 -6.54 -4.72 -25.74
CA PRO A 180 -5.45 -4.40 -24.84
C PRO A 180 -4.14 -4.85 -25.48
N GLY A 181 -3.11 -4.00 -25.47
CA GLY A 181 -1.78 -4.39 -25.92
C GLY A 181 -1.28 -5.62 -25.16
N ALA A 182 -0.41 -6.41 -25.78
CA ALA A 182 0.21 -7.57 -25.15
C ALA A 182 0.85 -7.17 -23.80
N PRO A 183 0.77 -8.04 -22.77
CA PRO A 183 1.41 -7.76 -21.50
C PRO A 183 2.92 -7.56 -21.72
N THR A 184 3.48 -6.55 -21.07
CA THR A 184 4.90 -6.18 -21.22
C THR A 184 5.83 -7.10 -20.42
N PHE A 185 5.30 -8.08 -19.69
CA PHE A 185 6.02 -8.98 -18.79
C PHE A 185 5.84 -10.44 -19.21
N ALA A 186 6.77 -11.30 -18.80
CA ALA A 186 6.74 -12.72 -19.11
C ALA A 186 5.55 -13.41 -18.44
N SER A 187 4.99 -14.43 -19.10
CA SER A 187 3.98 -15.31 -18.53
C SER A 187 4.31 -16.76 -18.86
N ALA A 188 4.09 -17.63 -17.88
CA ALA A 188 4.30 -19.06 -18.00
C ALA A 188 3.12 -19.82 -17.39
N GLU A 189 2.90 -21.06 -17.83
CA GLU A 189 1.92 -21.97 -17.23
C GLU A 189 2.62 -23.03 -16.37
N LEU A 190 2.00 -23.40 -15.25
CA LEU A 190 2.46 -24.51 -14.41
C LEU A 190 1.30 -25.42 -14.01
N THR A 191 1.47 -26.72 -14.24
CA THR A 191 0.56 -27.72 -13.70
C THR A 191 1.01 -28.12 -12.30
N LEU A 192 0.19 -27.84 -11.30
CA LEU A 192 0.40 -28.20 -9.91
C LEU A 192 0.03 -29.67 -9.70
N PRO A 193 0.88 -30.47 -9.04
CA PRO A 193 0.58 -31.86 -8.72
C PRO A 193 -0.63 -32.00 -7.80
N ASP A 194 -1.39 -33.09 -7.96
CA ASP A 194 -2.55 -33.41 -7.09
C ASP A 194 -2.16 -33.53 -5.61
N ALA A 195 -0.93 -34.00 -5.33
CA ALA A 195 -0.37 -34.05 -3.97
C ALA A 195 -0.33 -32.67 -3.27
N CYS A 196 -0.44 -31.57 -4.01
CA CYS A 196 -0.49 -30.21 -3.47
C CYS A 196 -1.91 -29.62 -3.39
N ALA A 197 -2.97 -30.35 -3.76
CA ALA A 197 -4.34 -29.84 -3.88
C ALA A 197 -4.91 -29.23 -2.58
N GLY A 198 -4.41 -29.66 -1.42
CA GLY A 198 -4.80 -29.11 -0.11
C GLY A 198 -4.06 -27.83 0.31
N LEU A 199 -3.09 -27.37 -0.47
CA LEU A 199 -2.29 -26.18 -0.15
C LEU A 199 -2.88 -24.93 -0.79
N ARG A 200 -2.53 -23.77 -0.23
CA ARG A 200 -2.70 -22.50 -0.94
C ARG A 200 -1.96 -22.54 -2.27
N VAL A 201 -2.53 -21.90 -3.29
CA VAL A 201 -2.04 -21.96 -4.67
C VAL A 201 -0.59 -21.50 -4.79
N GLU A 202 -0.20 -20.48 -4.03
CA GLU A 202 1.14 -19.91 -4.01
C GLU A 202 2.15 -20.85 -3.33
N GLU A 203 1.74 -21.54 -2.25
CA GLU A 203 2.57 -22.54 -1.58
C GLU A 203 2.72 -23.81 -2.42
N ALA A 204 1.67 -24.23 -3.12
CA ALA A 204 1.74 -25.33 -4.08
C ALA A 204 2.71 -24.99 -5.23
N ALA A 205 2.63 -23.78 -5.77
CA ALA A 205 3.56 -23.29 -6.79
C ALA A 205 4.99 -23.22 -6.26
N ARG A 206 5.21 -22.67 -5.05
CA ARG A 206 6.52 -22.61 -4.38
C ARG A 206 7.14 -23.99 -4.29
N ARG A 207 6.43 -24.98 -3.73
CA ARG A 207 6.91 -26.37 -3.59
C ARG A 207 7.22 -27.02 -4.94
N THR A 208 6.39 -26.78 -5.95
CA THR A 208 6.55 -27.38 -7.28
C THR A 208 7.76 -26.79 -8.01
N LEU A 209 8.07 -25.52 -7.80
CA LEU A 209 9.21 -24.82 -8.42
C LEU A 209 10.53 -25.04 -7.68
N GLU A 210 10.48 -25.37 -6.39
CA GLU A 210 11.64 -25.49 -5.51
C GLU A 210 12.56 -26.64 -5.94
N ARG A 211 13.84 -26.33 -6.04
CA ARG A 211 14.93 -27.29 -6.26
C ARG A 211 16.10 -26.94 -5.34
N ALA A 212 16.97 -27.90 -5.07
CA ALA A 212 18.12 -27.70 -4.18
C ALA A 212 19.05 -26.56 -4.65
N GLU A 213 19.22 -26.43 -5.96
CA GLU A 213 20.00 -25.37 -6.61
C GLU A 213 19.22 -24.07 -6.85
N ALA A 214 17.89 -24.12 -6.72
CA ALA A 214 16.99 -23.01 -7.01
C ALA A 214 15.90 -22.87 -5.92
N PRO A 215 16.26 -22.47 -4.68
CA PRO A 215 15.30 -22.33 -3.60
C PRO A 215 14.26 -21.24 -3.89
N VAL A 216 13.03 -21.45 -3.43
CA VAL A 216 11.89 -20.58 -3.67
C VAL A 216 11.22 -20.18 -2.37
N PHE A 217 11.03 -18.88 -2.18
CA PHE A 217 10.45 -18.31 -0.97
C PHE A 217 9.16 -17.58 -1.30
N TYR A 218 8.13 -17.79 -0.47
CA TYR A 218 6.96 -16.91 -0.44
C TYR A 218 7.34 -15.66 0.35
N VAL A 219 7.33 -14.50 -0.30
CA VAL A 219 7.76 -13.23 0.29
C VAL A 219 6.76 -12.11 0.09
N GLU A 220 6.02 -12.11 -1.03
CA GLU A 220 5.06 -11.08 -1.38
C GLU A 220 5.66 -9.67 -1.16
N ASN A 221 4.96 -8.83 -0.40
CA ASN A 221 5.38 -7.48 -0.08
C ASN A 221 6.47 -7.40 0.99
N THR A 222 6.92 -8.49 1.60
CA THR A 222 7.76 -8.43 2.81
C THR A 222 9.24 -8.24 2.54
N LEU A 223 9.83 -8.98 1.59
CA LEU A 223 11.29 -8.99 1.39
C LEU A 223 11.83 -7.64 0.92
N ILE A 224 11.32 -7.11 -0.20
CA ILE A 224 11.82 -5.85 -0.78
C ILE A 224 11.55 -4.68 0.17
N ASN A 225 10.37 -4.64 0.81
CA ASN A 225 10.09 -3.64 1.84
C ASN A 225 11.05 -3.76 3.03
N SER A 226 11.37 -4.97 3.49
CA SER A 226 12.29 -5.16 4.62
C SER A 226 13.70 -4.69 4.28
N LEU A 227 14.21 -5.02 3.08
CA LEU A 227 15.52 -4.52 2.62
C LEU A 227 15.54 -2.99 2.55
N PHE A 228 14.46 -2.36 2.03
CA PHE A 228 14.31 -0.90 2.04
C PHE A 228 14.30 -0.35 3.47
N GLY A 229 13.52 -0.97 4.36
CA GLY A 229 13.42 -0.57 5.76
C GLY A 229 14.75 -0.64 6.50
N LEU A 230 15.55 -1.66 6.23
CA LEU A 230 16.89 -1.82 6.79
C LEU A 230 17.86 -0.77 6.24
N LEU A 231 17.90 -0.53 4.92
CA LEU A 231 18.80 0.46 4.34
C LEU A 231 18.41 1.91 4.68
N CYS A 232 17.12 2.21 4.76
CA CYS A 232 16.61 3.56 4.99
C CYS A 232 16.21 3.83 6.45
N TRP A 233 16.60 2.96 7.39
CA TRP A 233 16.25 3.07 8.81
C TRP A 233 16.46 4.48 9.40
N PRO A 234 17.60 5.17 9.17
CA PRO A 234 17.83 6.51 9.72
C PRO A 234 16.84 7.56 9.20
N ALA A 235 16.41 7.44 7.93
CA ALA A 235 15.41 8.33 7.35
C ALA A 235 14.02 8.03 7.93
N LEU A 236 13.66 6.75 8.02
CA LEU A 236 12.35 6.31 8.52
C LEU A 236 12.13 6.69 9.99
N PHE A 237 13.18 6.70 10.82
CA PHE A 237 13.12 7.02 12.24
C PHE A 237 13.79 8.36 12.59
N ALA A 238 13.89 9.27 11.62
CA ALA A 238 14.39 10.62 11.85
C ALA A 238 13.47 11.40 12.82
N PRO A 239 14.02 12.08 13.85
CA PRO A 239 13.24 12.81 14.85
C PRO A 239 12.74 14.16 14.30
N LEU A 240 11.96 14.14 13.21
CA LEU A 240 11.37 15.35 12.65
C LEU A 240 10.15 15.81 13.48
N PRO A 241 9.90 17.13 13.57
CA PRO A 241 8.72 17.66 14.26
C PRO A 241 7.43 17.01 13.76
N GLY A 242 6.59 16.54 14.69
CA GLY A 242 5.33 15.86 14.40
C GLY A 242 5.44 14.43 13.83
N ALA A 243 6.63 13.91 13.53
CA ALA A 243 6.81 12.54 13.07
C ALA A 243 6.69 11.53 14.23
N PHE A 244 7.30 11.85 15.36
CA PHE A 244 7.26 11.05 16.58
C PHE A 244 6.92 11.96 17.77
N PHE A 245 5.98 11.54 18.62
CA PHE A 245 5.49 12.22 19.83
C PHE A 245 5.35 11.30 21.05
N HIS A 246 5.47 9.97 20.89
CA HIS A 246 5.53 9.04 22.03
C HIS A 246 6.41 7.81 21.71
N PRO A 247 6.90 7.07 22.72
CA PRO A 247 7.81 5.93 22.53
C PRO A 247 7.21 4.75 21.76
N PHE A 248 5.89 4.56 21.82
CA PHE A 248 5.18 3.38 21.25
C PHE A 248 4.79 3.53 19.77
N GLN A 249 5.65 4.16 18.97
CA GLN A 249 5.37 4.37 17.54
C GLN A 249 6.12 3.35 16.69
N ARG A 250 5.36 2.50 15.98
CA ARG A 250 5.91 1.59 14.97
C ARG A 250 6.67 2.34 13.86
N GLY A 251 6.26 3.56 13.54
CA GLY A 251 6.87 4.41 12.52
C GLY A 251 6.35 5.85 12.59
N PRO A 252 6.82 6.74 11.69
CA PRO A 252 6.51 8.15 11.75
C PRO A 252 5.05 8.42 11.39
N ALA A 253 4.41 9.36 12.08
CA ALA A 253 3.00 9.71 11.87
C ALA A 253 2.73 10.36 10.51
N ASP A 254 3.75 10.96 9.90
CA ASP A 254 3.71 11.58 8.57
C ASP A 254 4.09 10.62 7.43
N LEU A 255 4.17 9.29 7.67
CA LEU A 255 4.54 8.31 6.63
C LEU A 255 3.67 8.38 5.35
N HIS A 256 2.42 8.83 5.50
CA HIS A 256 1.46 8.98 4.40
C HIS A 256 1.29 10.43 3.93
N ALA A 257 2.08 11.36 4.45
CA ALA A 257 2.08 12.75 4.01
C ALA A 257 2.76 12.87 2.64
N THR A 258 2.30 13.81 1.83
CA THR A 258 2.83 14.05 0.47
C THR A 258 4.27 14.55 0.48
N ASP A 259 4.69 15.20 1.57
CA ASP A 259 6.02 15.74 1.78
C ASP A 259 6.94 14.83 2.63
N PHE A 260 6.49 13.61 2.96
CA PHE A 260 7.25 12.66 3.79
C PHE A 260 8.71 12.49 3.31
N VAL A 261 8.88 12.34 1.99
CA VAL A 261 10.18 12.14 1.35
C VAL A 261 10.97 13.44 1.24
N SER A 262 10.33 14.55 0.87
CA SER A 262 11.03 15.83 0.72
C SER A 262 11.59 16.33 2.05
N ARG A 263 10.86 16.14 3.15
CA ARG A 263 11.33 16.43 4.52
C ARG A 263 12.56 15.62 4.94
N ARG A 264 12.84 14.50 4.27
CA ARG A 264 13.93 13.55 4.56
C ARG A 264 14.87 13.35 3.37
N ALA A 265 14.82 14.24 2.38
CA ALA A 265 15.48 14.03 1.09
C ALA A 265 16.99 13.74 1.25
N GLY A 266 17.69 14.50 2.08
CA GLY A 266 19.11 14.28 2.36
C GLY A 266 19.41 12.93 3.02
N LEU A 267 18.55 12.46 3.93
CA LEU A 267 18.72 11.17 4.60
C LEU A 267 18.47 10.00 3.65
N PHE A 268 17.42 10.07 2.83
CA PHE A 268 17.18 9.05 1.81
C PHE A 268 18.28 9.02 0.75
N ALA A 269 18.74 10.19 0.27
CA ALA A 269 19.85 10.28 -0.67
C ALA A 269 21.13 9.65 -0.11
N ALA A 270 21.45 9.90 1.16
CA ALA A 270 22.61 9.28 1.82
C ALA A 270 22.49 7.76 1.89
N CYS A 271 21.30 7.23 2.19
CA CYS A 271 21.07 5.78 2.23
C CYS A 271 21.20 5.15 0.83
N LEU A 272 20.66 5.78 -0.22
CA LEU A 272 20.73 5.27 -1.59
C LEU A 272 22.13 5.40 -2.20
N ALA A 273 22.94 6.37 -1.75
CA ALA A 273 24.33 6.49 -2.18
C ALA A 273 25.20 5.29 -1.80
N GLU A 274 24.80 4.49 -0.79
CA GLU A 274 25.50 3.26 -0.41
C GLU A 274 25.49 2.18 -1.52
N PHE A 275 24.61 2.29 -2.52
CA PHE A 275 24.66 1.42 -3.70
C PHE A 275 25.85 1.72 -4.61
N GLU A 276 26.33 2.97 -4.66
CA GLU A 276 27.47 3.37 -5.49
C GLU A 276 28.80 2.85 -4.92
N THR A 277 28.91 2.80 -3.60
CA THR A 277 30.10 2.31 -2.88
C THR A 277 30.06 0.82 -2.56
N GLY A 278 28.90 0.18 -2.72
CA GLY A 278 28.68 -1.22 -2.34
C GLY A 278 28.53 -1.44 -0.83
N THR A 279 28.55 -0.40 0.01
CA THR A 279 28.46 -0.53 1.47
C THR A 279 27.08 -0.97 1.97
N TYR A 280 26.06 -0.86 1.12
CA TYR A 280 24.67 -1.18 1.44
C TYR A 280 24.50 -2.58 2.05
N ARG A 281 25.27 -3.58 1.59
CA ARG A 281 25.22 -4.97 2.12
C ARG A 281 25.54 -5.01 3.60
N ALA A 282 26.73 -4.52 3.97
CA ALA A 282 27.18 -4.50 5.35
C ALA A 282 26.26 -3.65 6.24
N THR A 283 25.70 -2.56 5.70
CA THR A 283 24.72 -1.75 6.42
C THR A 283 23.42 -2.50 6.68
N ILE A 284 22.87 -3.19 5.69
CA ILE A 284 21.65 -3.99 5.83
C ILE A 284 21.87 -5.13 6.84
N GLU A 285 22.96 -5.89 6.73
CA GLU A 285 23.29 -6.98 7.65
C GLU A 285 23.47 -6.49 9.09
N ARG A 286 24.25 -5.41 9.27
CA ARG A 286 24.44 -4.79 10.59
C ARG A 286 23.12 -4.37 11.22
N ARG A 287 22.24 -3.72 10.44
CA ARG A 287 20.94 -3.26 10.94
C ARG A 287 19.96 -4.40 11.15
N PHE A 288 20.03 -5.47 10.36
CA PHE A 288 19.25 -6.68 10.60
C PHE A 288 19.53 -7.23 12.01
N THR A 289 20.81 -7.33 12.40
CA THR A 289 21.17 -7.75 13.76
C THR A 289 20.82 -6.71 14.82
N GLN A 290 21.19 -5.44 14.62
CA GLN A 290 21.00 -4.39 15.65
C GLN A 290 19.53 -4.05 15.90
N LYS A 291 18.68 -4.16 14.89
CA LYS A 291 17.28 -3.73 14.93
C LYS A 291 16.30 -4.89 15.03
N TYR A 292 16.78 -6.14 15.08
CA TYR A 292 15.93 -7.33 15.14
C TYR A 292 14.85 -7.22 16.23
N GLY A 293 13.61 -7.47 15.84
CA GLY A 293 12.43 -7.42 16.69
C GLY A 293 11.88 -6.02 16.97
N ILE A 294 12.49 -4.94 16.47
CA ILE A 294 11.96 -3.58 16.62
C ILE A 294 10.82 -3.34 15.65
N GLN A 295 9.67 -2.91 16.15
CA GLN A 295 8.50 -2.54 15.37
C GLN A 295 8.88 -1.54 14.26
N SER A 296 8.56 -1.89 13.02
CA SER A 296 8.88 -1.09 11.83
C SER A 296 7.74 -1.14 10.83
N PRO A 297 7.40 -0.03 10.13
CA PRO A 297 6.38 -0.08 9.10
C PRO A 297 6.81 -0.96 7.93
N TYR A 298 8.10 -1.09 7.62
CA TYR A 298 8.60 -1.78 6.43
C TYR A 298 9.16 -3.17 6.70
N VAL A 299 9.77 -3.40 7.87
CA VAL A 299 10.45 -4.66 8.17
C VAL A 299 9.48 -5.64 8.85
N ALA A 300 9.27 -6.80 8.21
CA ALA A 300 8.47 -7.89 8.75
C ALA A 300 9.41 -9.01 9.26
N TRP A 301 9.89 -8.89 10.51
CA TRP A 301 10.88 -9.82 11.08
C TRP A 301 10.54 -11.31 10.95
N PRO A 302 9.28 -11.76 11.17
CA PRO A 302 8.95 -13.17 11.03
C PRO A 302 9.08 -13.72 9.61
N ALA A 303 9.10 -12.83 8.60
CA ALA A 303 9.20 -13.19 7.18
C ALA A 303 10.63 -13.03 6.62
N LEU A 304 11.58 -12.55 7.42
CA LEU A 304 12.96 -12.32 7.00
C LEU A 304 13.92 -12.99 7.99
N ASP A 305 14.40 -14.18 7.63
CA ASP A 305 15.50 -14.84 8.33
C ASP A 305 16.87 -14.54 7.70
N ALA A 306 17.94 -14.98 8.37
CA ALA A 306 19.31 -14.74 7.93
C ALA A 306 19.63 -15.43 6.58
N THR A 307 19.01 -16.58 6.29
CA THR A 307 19.24 -17.33 5.05
C THR A 307 18.63 -16.58 3.87
N LEU A 308 17.37 -16.17 3.98
CA LEU A 308 16.69 -15.38 2.96
C LEU A 308 17.39 -14.03 2.75
N LEU A 309 17.83 -13.38 3.83
CA LEU A 309 18.58 -12.13 3.74
C LEU A 309 19.88 -12.30 2.94
N ALA A 310 20.68 -13.31 3.26
CA ALA A 310 21.94 -13.58 2.58
C ALA A 310 21.70 -13.89 1.08
N LEU A 311 20.75 -14.76 0.77
CA LEU A 311 20.39 -15.09 -0.62
C LEU A 311 19.94 -13.86 -1.41
N ALA A 312 19.09 -13.03 -0.81
CA ALA A 312 18.60 -11.81 -1.42
C ALA A 312 19.76 -10.84 -1.71
N LEU A 313 20.64 -10.62 -0.73
CA LEU A 313 21.81 -9.76 -0.93
C LEU A 313 22.74 -10.31 -2.00
N ASP A 314 23.00 -11.62 -2.05
CA ASP A 314 23.89 -12.26 -3.02
C ASP A 314 23.38 -12.24 -4.46
N CYS A 315 22.08 -12.44 -4.63
CA CYS A 315 21.44 -12.61 -5.94
C CYS A 315 20.79 -11.34 -6.50
N PHE A 316 20.40 -10.37 -5.67
CA PHE A 316 19.83 -9.12 -6.18
C PHE A 316 20.95 -8.15 -6.60
N PRO A 317 20.96 -7.69 -7.87
CA PRO A 317 21.84 -6.61 -8.30
C PRO A 317 21.53 -5.32 -7.54
N ALA A 318 22.58 -4.56 -7.18
CA ALA A 318 22.43 -3.26 -6.52
C ALA A 318 21.55 -2.29 -7.34
N ALA A 319 21.67 -2.33 -8.67
CA ALA A 319 20.85 -1.52 -9.57
C ALA A 319 19.34 -1.82 -9.43
N HIS A 320 18.96 -3.09 -9.27
CA HIS A 320 17.55 -3.47 -9.11
C HIS A 320 17.02 -3.05 -7.74
N LEU A 321 17.82 -3.23 -6.67
CA LEU A 321 17.47 -2.73 -5.33
C LEU A 321 17.25 -1.21 -5.35
N LYS A 322 18.16 -0.45 -5.98
CA LYS A 322 18.03 1.00 -6.13
C LYS A 322 16.73 1.38 -6.86
N LEU A 323 16.43 0.73 -7.99
CA LEU A 323 15.20 0.96 -8.76
C LEU A 323 13.92 0.71 -7.93
N TRP A 324 13.90 -0.36 -7.13
CA TRP A 324 12.77 -0.65 -6.26
C TRP A 324 12.63 0.38 -5.14
N PHE A 325 13.74 0.79 -4.54
CA PHE A 325 13.72 1.74 -3.42
C PHE A 325 13.32 3.14 -3.90
N GLU A 326 13.81 3.58 -5.05
CA GLU A 326 13.37 4.82 -5.69
C GLU A 326 11.87 4.76 -6.03
N ARG A 327 11.36 3.63 -6.53
CA ARG A 327 9.91 3.44 -6.75
C ARG A 327 9.11 3.51 -5.47
N LEU A 328 9.58 2.86 -4.39
CA LEU A 328 8.95 2.96 -3.07
C LEU A 328 8.91 4.42 -2.60
N LEU A 329 9.97 5.20 -2.80
CA LEU A 329 10.02 6.61 -2.41
C LEU A 329 9.12 7.53 -3.25
N ARG A 330 8.76 7.16 -4.48
CA ARG A 330 7.79 7.97 -5.26
C ARG A 330 6.42 8.02 -4.58
N GLU A 331 5.97 6.89 -4.04
CA GLU A 331 4.71 6.80 -3.29
C GLU A 331 4.84 5.81 -2.11
N PRO A 332 5.42 6.25 -0.97
CA PRO A 332 5.79 5.39 0.16
C PRO A 332 4.63 4.60 0.74
N GLY A 333 3.39 5.09 0.64
CA GLY A 333 2.19 4.35 1.02
C GLY A 333 1.75 3.34 -0.03
N ALA A 334 1.53 3.80 -1.27
CA ALA A 334 0.88 3.02 -2.32
C ALA A 334 1.79 1.93 -2.91
N ASN A 335 3.07 2.23 -3.12
CA ASN A 335 4.01 1.31 -3.79
C ASN A 335 4.53 0.18 -2.90
N ARG A 336 4.12 0.12 -1.62
CA ARG A 336 4.47 -0.97 -0.70
C ARG A 336 3.74 -2.28 -0.97
N SER A 337 2.70 -2.23 -1.80
CA SER A 337 1.84 -3.37 -2.12
C SER A 337 1.89 -3.72 -3.60
N GLY A 338 1.57 -4.96 -3.93
CA GLY A 338 1.53 -5.46 -5.31
C GLY A 338 2.88 -6.00 -5.80
N LEU A 339 3.83 -6.24 -4.90
CA LEU A 339 5.05 -6.98 -5.23
C LEU A 339 4.71 -8.47 -5.44
N PRO A 340 5.47 -9.18 -6.29
CA PRO A 340 5.19 -10.59 -6.62
C PRO A 340 5.23 -11.53 -5.41
N ASP A 341 4.37 -12.53 -5.40
CA ASP A 341 4.21 -13.50 -4.30
C ASP A 341 5.51 -14.23 -3.93
N LEU A 342 6.24 -14.71 -4.94
CA LEU A 342 7.41 -15.55 -4.74
C LEU A 342 8.69 -14.91 -5.27
N VAL A 343 9.81 -15.31 -4.69
CA VAL A 343 11.14 -15.13 -5.26
C VAL A 343 11.85 -16.47 -5.38
N ARG A 344 12.45 -16.71 -6.54
CA ARG A 344 13.34 -17.84 -6.79
C ARG A 344 14.76 -17.35 -6.95
N PHE A 345 15.71 -18.00 -6.31
CA PHE A 345 17.14 -17.65 -6.37
C PHE A 345 17.95 -18.75 -7.03
N TRP A 346 18.99 -18.40 -7.78
CA TRP A 346 20.04 -19.32 -8.25
C TRP A 346 21.39 -18.82 -7.71
N PRO A 347 21.77 -19.22 -6.48
CA PRO A 347 22.91 -18.60 -5.79
C PRO A 347 24.25 -18.76 -6.52
N ARG A 348 24.47 -19.91 -7.17
CA ARG A 348 25.68 -20.17 -7.96
C ARG A 348 25.82 -19.24 -9.17
N GLU A 349 24.69 -18.83 -9.73
CA GLU A 349 24.63 -17.91 -10.89
C GLU A 349 24.45 -16.46 -10.46
N ARG A 350 24.21 -16.20 -9.17
CA ARG A 350 23.81 -14.89 -8.62
C ARG A 350 22.63 -14.26 -9.37
N ARG A 351 21.66 -15.10 -9.72
CA ARG A 351 20.43 -14.73 -10.42
C ARG A 351 19.22 -14.91 -9.51
N TYR A 352 18.15 -14.18 -9.83
CA TYR A 352 16.85 -14.36 -9.21
C TYR A 352 15.73 -14.20 -10.25
N GLU A 353 14.52 -14.55 -9.84
CA GLU A 353 13.28 -14.28 -10.57
C GLU A 353 12.17 -13.97 -9.56
N LEU A 354 11.40 -12.91 -9.81
CA LEU A 354 10.17 -12.63 -9.07
C LEU A 354 8.99 -13.28 -9.79
N ILE A 355 8.10 -13.93 -9.04
CA ILE A 355 7.01 -14.71 -9.62
C ILE A 355 5.70 -14.31 -8.94
N GLU A 356 4.75 -13.86 -9.74
CA GLU A 356 3.37 -13.59 -9.32
C GLU A 356 2.50 -14.79 -9.72
N VAL A 357 1.86 -15.44 -8.75
CA VAL A 357 1.10 -16.66 -8.96
C VAL A 357 -0.37 -16.31 -9.22
N LYS A 358 -0.98 -16.94 -10.22
CA LYS A 358 -2.40 -16.78 -10.53
C LYS A 358 -3.09 -18.13 -10.64
N GLY A 359 -4.01 -18.37 -9.70
CA GLY A 359 -4.90 -19.52 -9.73
C GLY A 359 -5.93 -19.44 -10.86
N PRO A 360 -6.64 -20.54 -11.14
CA PRO A 360 -7.70 -20.57 -12.14
C PRO A 360 -8.77 -19.50 -11.86
N GLY A 361 -8.97 -18.59 -12.83
CA GLY A 361 -9.95 -17.50 -12.73
C GLY A 361 -9.47 -16.25 -11.98
N ASP A 362 -8.28 -16.27 -11.37
CA ASP A 362 -7.72 -15.09 -10.71
C ASP A 362 -7.14 -14.10 -11.74
N ARG A 363 -7.20 -12.80 -11.41
CA ARG A 363 -6.72 -11.71 -12.26
C ARG A 363 -5.78 -10.82 -11.48
N LEU A 364 -4.75 -10.34 -12.17
CA LEU A 364 -3.83 -9.34 -11.62
C LEU A 364 -4.58 -8.09 -11.16
N GLN A 365 -4.34 -7.71 -9.90
CA GLN A 365 -4.77 -6.44 -9.32
C GLN A 365 -4.03 -5.26 -9.97
N ASP A 366 -4.57 -4.06 -9.82
CA ASP A 366 -4.02 -2.87 -10.49
C ASP A 366 -2.61 -2.51 -9.99
N ASN A 367 -2.35 -2.59 -8.68
CA ASN A 367 -1.02 -2.37 -8.09
C ASN A 367 0.00 -3.41 -8.57
N GLN A 368 -0.39 -4.69 -8.67
CA GLN A 368 0.44 -5.77 -9.21
C GLN A 368 0.82 -5.48 -10.67
N ARG A 369 -0.15 -5.10 -11.51
CA ARG A 369 0.12 -4.73 -12.91
C ARG A 369 1.13 -3.57 -13.02
N ARG A 370 1.02 -2.55 -12.14
CA ARG A 370 1.97 -1.43 -12.11
C ARG A 370 3.38 -1.89 -11.75
N TRP A 371 3.53 -2.74 -10.74
CA TRP A 371 4.82 -3.32 -10.35
C TRP A 371 5.43 -4.21 -11.44
N LEU A 372 4.63 -5.11 -12.03
CA LEU A 372 5.08 -6.00 -13.11
C LEU A 372 5.54 -5.21 -14.34
N ALA A 373 4.77 -4.19 -14.75
CA ALA A 373 5.13 -3.32 -15.86
C ALA A 373 6.40 -2.53 -15.56
N TYR A 374 6.56 -2.00 -14.34
CA TYR A 374 7.77 -1.31 -13.92
C TYR A 374 8.99 -2.22 -13.95
N CYS A 375 8.88 -3.43 -13.39
CA CYS A 375 9.95 -4.42 -13.41
C CYS A 375 10.37 -4.77 -14.84
N ALA A 376 9.41 -5.10 -15.71
CA ALA A 376 9.70 -5.44 -17.09
C ALA A 376 10.38 -4.28 -17.87
N ALA A 377 9.90 -3.04 -17.67
CA ALA A 377 10.49 -1.86 -18.32
C ALA A 377 11.95 -1.60 -17.93
N HIS A 378 12.41 -2.12 -16.79
CA HIS A 378 13.78 -1.97 -16.30
C HIS A 378 14.61 -3.27 -16.38
N GLY A 379 14.12 -4.30 -17.08
CA GLY A 379 14.84 -5.58 -17.20
C GLY A 379 14.92 -6.38 -15.91
N VAL A 380 14.05 -6.11 -14.93
CA VAL A 380 13.94 -6.91 -13.71
C VAL A 380 13.24 -8.24 -14.05
N PRO A 381 13.85 -9.40 -13.74
CA PRO A 381 13.29 -10.70 -14.11
C PRO A 381 12.00 -10.98 -13.32
N VAL A 382 10.87 -10.89 -14.03
CA VAL A 382 9.55 -11.10 -13.46
C VAL A 382 8.65 -11.93 -14.38
N THR A 383 7.92 -12.87 -13.78
CA THR A 383 7.04 -13.78 -14.50
C THR A 383 5.68 -13.89 -13.81
N VAL A 384 4.60 -13.84 -14.58
CA VAL A 384 3.26 -14.21 -14.10
C VAL A 384 3.02 -15.68 -14.39
N LEU A 385 2.88 -16.47 -13.32
CA LEU A 385 2.71 -17.91 -13.37
C LEU A 385 1.22 -18.27 -13.28
N GLN A 386 0.64 -18.65 -14.41
CA GLN A 386 -0.72 -19.15 -14.48
C GLN A 386 -0.73 -20.63 -14.09
N VAL A 387 -1.41 -20.97 -12.99
CA VAL A 387 -1.40 -22.34 -12.51
C VAL A 387 -2.70 -23.08 -12.84
N ARG A 388 -2.55 -24.38 -13.09
CA ARG A 388 -3.65 -25.32 -13.26
C ARG A 388 -3.41 -26.54 -12.37
N TRP A 389 -4.45 -27.17 -11.88
CA TRP A 389 -4.31 -28.42 -11.13
C TRP A 389 -4.25 -29.61 -12.09
N ALA A 390 -3.38 -30.57 -11.81
CA ALA A 390 -3.41 -31.86 -12.49
C ALA A 390 -4.78 -32.53 -12.27
N ALA A 391 -5.27 -33.26 -13.28
CA ALA A 391 -6.44 -34.11 -13.08
C ALA A 391 -6.10 -35.23 -12.09
N PRO A 392 -7.02 -35.65 -11.21
CA PRO A 392 -6.77 -36.75 -10.30
C PRO A 392 -6.44 -38.01 -11.10
N GLU A 393 -5.32 -38.67 -10.77
CA GLU A 393 -4.97 -39.97 -11.34
C GLU A 393 -5.95 -41.02 -10.82
N GLY A 394 -7.09 -41.17 -11.49
CA GLY A 394 -8.18 -42.01 -10.96
C GLY A 394 -9.49 -41.98 -11.74
N THR A 395 -9.46 -41.91 -13.07
CA THR A 395 -10.59 -42.38 -13.87
C THR A 395 -10.06 -43.04 -15.14
N SER A 396 -9.37 -44.17 -14.96
CA SER A 396 -9.29 -45.16 -16.03
C SER A 396 -10.73 -45.58 -16.33
N ALA A 397 -11.22 -45.20 -17.51
CA ALA A 397 -12.47 -45.72 -18.04
C ALA A 397 -12.34 -47.25 -18.10
N ALA A 398 -13.11 -47.95 -17.28
CA ALA A 398 -13.23 -49.40 -17.39
C ALA A 398 -13.69 -49.73 -18.83
N PRO A 399 -13.04 -50.67 -19.52
CA PRO A 399 -13.52 -51.12 -20.82
C PRO A 399 -14.91 -51.74 -20.61
N THR A 400 -15.88 -51.23 -21.36
CA THR A 400 -17.26 -51.74 -21.36
C THR A 400 -17.27 -53.17 -21.89
N PRO A 401 -17.88 -54.15 -21.18
CA PRO A 401 -18.01 -55.51 -21.68
C PRO A 401 -18.96 -55.61 -22.88
#